data_AF-A0A2E3KG56-F1
#
_entry.id   AF-A0A2E3KG56-F1
#
_cell.length_a   1.000
_cell.length_b   1.000
_cell.length_c   1.000
_cell.angle_alpha   90.00
_cell.angle_beta   90.00
_cell.angle_gamma   90.00
#
_symmetry.space_group_name_H-M   'P 1'
#
loop_
_entity.id
_entity.type
_entity.pdbx_description
1 polymer ?
#
loop_
_entity_poly.entity_id
_entity_poly.type
_entity_poly.pdbx_seq_one_letter_code
_entity_poly.pdbx_strand_id
1 'polypeptide(L)' 'MPEPIMAIAALAVITIALIGQAIEMRKIRVRTYGDDSVGSPNIFLDKRNFKWYGMIVVGFGLAYVAQF' A
#
# COMPACT_ATOMS: atom_id res chain seq x y z
N MET A 1 7.60 15.98 -20.87
CA MET A 1 7.18 16.61 -19.58
C MET A 1 6.20 15.64 -18.99
N PRO A 2 6.30 15.23 -17.71
CA PRO A 2 5.37 14.27 -17.19
C PRO A 2 3.95 14.78 -17.36
N GLU A 3 3.10 13.99 -18.02
CA GLU A 3 1.66 14.26 -18.13
C GLU A 3 1.15 14.48 -16.71
N PRO A 4 0.78 15.73 -16.32
CA PRO A 4 0.53 16.06 -14.92
C PRO A 4 -0.54 15.18 -14.29
N ILE A 5 -1.52 14.76 -15.11
CA ILE A 5 -2.60 13.85 -14.74
C ILE A 5 -2.06 12.47 -14.32
N MET A 6 -1.09 11.91 -15.06
CA MET A 6 -0.50 10.61 -14.76
C MET A 6 0.32 10.64 -13.47
N ALA A 7 1.07 11.72 -13.25
CA ALA A 7 1.82 11.90 -12.00
C ALA A 7 0.90 12.01 -10.78
N ILE A 8 -0.20 12.77 -10.90
CA ILE A 8 -1.21 12.89 -9.84
C ILE A 8 -1.92 11.55 -9.60
N ALA A 9 -2.30 10.84 -10.66
CA ALA A 9 -2.93 9.53 -10.57
C ALA A 9 -2.00 8.50 -9.88
N ALA A 10 -0.72 8.47 -10.25
CA ALA A 10 0.28 7.62 -9.62
C ALA A 10 0.39 7.90 -8.11
N LEU A 11 0.49 9.18 -7.73
CA LEU A 11 0.54 9.59 -6.33
C LEU A 11 -0.71 9.18 -5.55
N ALA A 12 -1.90 9.36 -6.14
CA ALA A 12 -3.16 8.96 -5.55
C ALA A 12 -3.22 7.44 -5.32
N VAL A 13 -2.82 6.64 -6.32
CA VAL A 13 -2.79 5.18 -6.23
C VAL A 13 -1.84 4.72 -5.12
N ILE A 14 -0.60 5.24 -5.08
CA ILE A 14 0.37 4.89 -4.02
C ILE A 14 -0.17 5.27 -2.64
N THR A 15 -0.75 6.47 -2.51
CA THR A 15 -1.28 6.97 -1.23
C THR A 15 -2.42 6.09 -0.72
N ILE A 16 -3.40 5.77 -1.57
CA ILE A 16 -4.51 4.86 -1.23
C ILE A 16 -3.95 3.49 -0.83
N ALA A 17 -2.95 3.00 -1.56
CA ALA A 17 -2.37 1.69 -1.29
C ALA A 17 -1.68 1.63 0.07
N LEU A 18 -0.90 2.65 0.43
CA LEU A 18 -0.22 2.75 1.73
C LEU A 18 -1.19 2.90 2.90
N ILE A 19 -2.21 3.76 2.76
CA ILE A 19 -3.25 3.94 3.80
C ILE A 19 -4.01 2.63 4.00
N GLY A 20 -4.45 2.01 2.91
CA GLY A 20 -5.18 0.75 2.96
C GLY A 20 -4.34 -0.39 3.56
N GLN A 21 -3.05 -0.43 3.24
CA GLN A 21 -2.10 -1.35 3.85
C GLN A 21 -2.01 -1.16 5.36
N ALA A 22 -1.85 0.07 5.84
CA ALA A 22 -1.80 0.36 7.27
C ALA A 22 -3.09 -0.06 8.00
N ILE A 23 -4.26 0.18 7.39
CA ILE A 23 -5.54 -0.26 7.93
C ILE A 23 -5.64 -1.79 7.98
N GLU A 24 -5.21 -2.49 6.93
CA GLU A 24 -5.21 -3.96 6.88
C GLU A 24 -4.22 -4.55 7.90
N MET A 25 -3.04 -3.96 8.07
CA MET A 25 -2.08 -4.31 9.13
C MET A 25 -2.68 -4.16 10.52
N ARG A 26 -3.41 -3.07 10.78
CA ARG A 26 -4.15 -2.90 12.03
C ARG A 26 -5.18 -4.02 12.22
N LYS A 27 -5.96 -4.37 11.19
CA LYS A 27 -6.94 -5.47 11.25
C LYS A 27 -6.27 -6.82 11.55
N ILE A 28 -5.15 -7.12 10.90
CA ILE A 28 -4.37 -8.35 11.13
C ILE A 28 -3.88 -8.39 12.58
N ARG A 29 -3.28 -7.29 13.06
CA ARG A 29 -2.75 -7.16 14.42
C ARG A 29 -3.83 -7.46 15.46
N VAL A 30 -4.93 -6.71 15.42
CA VAL A 30 -6.03 -6.83 16.38
C VAL A 30 -6.64 -8.23 16.34
N ARG A 31 -6.86 -8.80 15.15
CA ARG A 31 -7.46 -10.14 15.02
C ARG A 31 -6.57 -11.27 15.51
N THR A 32 -5.24 -11.15 15.37
CA THR A 32 -4.30 -12.25 15.60
C THR A 32 -3.68 -12.20 16.99
N TYR A 33 -3.41 -11.00 17.49
CA TYR A 33 -2.62 -10.77 18.70
C TYR A 33 -3.38 -9.99 19.78
N GLY A 34 -4.59 -9.47 19.48
CA GLY A 34 -5.37 -8.63 20.39
C GLY A 34 -5.01 -7.14 20.32
N ASP A 35 -5.86 -6.29 20.91
CA ASP A 35 -5.75 -4.83 20.79
C ASP A 35 -4.49 -4.25 21.47
N ASP A 36 -4.07 -4.82 22.60
CA ASP A 36 -2.93 -4.35 23.41
C ASP A 36 -1.57 -4.90 22.95
N SER A 37 -1.56 -5.66 21.86
CA SER A 37 -0.33 -6.25 21.34
C SER A 37 0.34 -5.35 20.30
N VAL A 38 1.68 -5.35 20.32
CA VAL A 38 2.48 -4.69 19.28
C VAL A 38 2.41 -5.46 17.94
N GLY A 39 1.96 -6.72 17.96
CA GLY A 39 1.93 -7.62 16.81
C GLY A 39 3.30 -8.19 16.47
N SER A 40 3.41 -8.84 15.31
CA SER A 40 4.66 -9.41 14.77
C SER A 40 5.06 -8.71 13.48
N PRO A 41 6.36 -8.54 13.18
CA PRO A 41 6.83 -8.12 11.85
C PRO A 41 6.30 -9.00 10.71
N ASN A 42 5.93 -10.26 10.95
CA ASN A 42 5.34 -11.11 9.92
C ASN A 42 4.01 -10.59 9.38
N ILE A 43 3.36 -9.61 10.03
CA ILE A 43 2.17 -8.93 9.50
C ILE A 43 2.45 -8.29 8.13
N PHE A 44 3.68 -7.83 7.86
CA PHE A 44 4.07 -7.31 6.55
C PHE A 44 3.99 -8.37 5.45
N LEU A 45 4.16 -9.65 5.78
CA LEU A 45 4.15 -10.77 4.84
C LEU A 45 2.81 -11.53 4.84
N ASP A 46 1.79 -11.04 5.54
CA ASP A 46 0.47 -11.67 5.53
C ASP A 46 -0.16 -11.57 4.14
N LYS A 47 -0.76 -12.66 3.65
CA LYS A 47 -1.43 -12.73 2.34
C LYS A 47 -2.46 -11.61 2.11
N ARG A 48 -3.10 -11.10 3.17
CA ARG A 48 -4.06 -9.99 3.11
C ARG A 48 -3.40 -8.67 2.69
N ASN A 49 -2.10 -8.52 2.91
CA ASN A 49 -1.31 -7.35 2.49
C ASN A 49 -0.82 -7.40 1.04
N PHE A 50 -0.81 -8.56 0.39
CA PHE A 50 -0.28 -8.71 -0.98
C PHE A 50 -0.97 -7.81 -2.00
N LYS A 51 -2.29 -7.63 -1.89
CA LYS A 51 -3.06 -6.71 -2.76
C LYS A 51 -2.56 -5.27 -2.69
N TRP A 52 -2.13 -4.83 -1.51
CA TRP A 52 -1.63 -3.47 -1.30
C TRP A 52 -0.26 -3.28 -1.93
N TYR A 53 0.64 -4.26 -1.81
CA TYR A 53 1.92 -4.25 -2.53
C TYR A 53 1.73 -4.23 -4.06
N GLY A 54 0.76 -4.98 -4.57
CA GLY A 54 0.40 -4.94 -5.98
C GLY A 54 0.01 -3.53 -6.44
N MET A 55 -0.83 -2.83 -5.68
CA MET A 55 -1.20 -1.45 -6.00
C MET A 55 -0.04 -0.45 -5.86
N ILE A 56 0.87 -0.65 -4.90
CA ILE A 56 2.09 0.16 -4.78
C ILE A 56 2.94 0.00 -6.04
N VAL A 57 3.15 -1.24 -6.50
CA VAL A 57 3.89 -1.53 -7.74
C VAL A 57 3.23 -0.90 -8.95
N VAL A 58 1.90 -1.00 -9.08
CA VAL A 58 1.15 -0.34 -10.16
C VAL A 58 1.32 1.18 -10.10
N GLY A 59 1.23 1.77 -8.91
CA GLY A 59 1.43 3.21 -8.72
C GLY A 59 2.83 3.68 -9.12
N PHE A 60 3.87 2.92 -8.75
CA PHE A 60 5.24 3.21 -9.23
C PHE A 60 5.40 2.98 -10.74
N GLY A 61 4.71 2.00 -11.32
CA GLY A 61 4.65 1.81 -12.76
C GLY A 61 4.05 3.04 -13.47
N LEU A 62 2.93 3.56 -12.97
CA LEU A 62 2.32 4.80 -13.49
C LEU A 62 3.27 6.00 -13.34
N ALA A 63 3.94 6.11 -12.20
CA ALA A 63 4.92 7.18 -11.96
C ALA A 63 6.11 7.09 -12.94
N TYR A 64 6.60 5.88 -13.21
CA TYR A 64 7.67 5.65 -14.18
C TYR A 64 7.25 5.99 -15.60
N VAL A 65 6.08 5.51 -16.04
CA VAL A 65 5.55 5.84 -17.38
C VAL A 65 5.32 7.34 -17.51
N ALA A 66 4.87 8.02 -16.46
CA ALA A 66 4.70 9.45 -16.48
C ALA A 66 6.02 10.21 -16.74
N GLN A 67 7.21 9.65 -16.53
CA GLN A 67 8.47 10.37 -16.78
C GLN A 67 8.80 10.54 -18.27
N PHE A 68 8.21 9.74 -19.14
CA PHE A 68 8.47 9.69 -20.58
C PHE A 68 7.31 10.30 -21.36
#